data_AF-A0A644VUD5-F1
#
_entry.id   AF-A0A644VUD5-F1
#
_cell.length_a   1.000
_cell.length_b   1.000
_cell.length_c   1.000
_cell.angle_alpha   90.00
_cell.angle_beta   90.00
_cell.angle_gamma   90.00
#
_symmetry.space_group_name_H-M   'P 1'
#
loop_
_entity.id
_entity.type
_entity.pdbx_description
1 polymer ?
#
loop_
_entity_poly.entity_id
_entity_poly.type
_entity_poly.pdbx_seq_one_letter_code
_entity_poly.pdbx_strand_id
1 'polypeptide(L)'
;MKRIYFVFIGLLCACFLFAQNKYERTISFGEAKVTQKDNVMKLDMEMDLSGMKLASTGMVVLTPVLTAADGTITREFAPVVVTGRNRTKALKRSLKLNHQPAFSMEPQLFVKRSNGKAQRVNVSLTAPMEKWMQNAGLSLREEVTGCASCKMGGRDWLVADRIIPAPHVPSYRLAYVVPEPEPVKQRSASFKAYFNYKVGSHILLPDYKTNATEFAKVDRVISEIKNDKDLTITELAIEGYASPEGTFISNMTLSKNRAYSFASYLEKTYGISNDRIKVSWFGEDWDGLKDAILASDFKQDREKVLDIIDNVDVMAGRESKLMQLSGGTTYRMLLEQFFPPLRRNEYRVAYVARAFNVEEAKQILKTKPGLLSLNEMYMVAGSYPSDSREFREVFDIAARLYPDSEVAIVNSAAADIENKNYTAAIERLKKIENKPYAWNNLAVAYSLMGNKEKADVYFKKWAESGASESKISWKEIQGEK
;
A
#
# COMPACT_ATOMS: atom_id res chain seq x y z
N MET A 1 31.61 55.77 -86.83
CA MET A 1 31.03 54.43 -86.61
C MET A 1 32.07 53.60 -85.83
N LYS A 2 31.93 53.52 -84.49
CA LYS A 2 31.59 52.33 -83.67
C LYS A 2 32.53 51.12 -83.92
N ARG A 3 33.55 50.92 -83.07
CA ARG A 3 33.61 50.05 -81.86
C ARG A 3 33.56 48.54 -82.17
N ILE A 4 34.52 47.77 -81.63
CA ILE A 4 34.31 46.78 -80.55
C ILE A 4 35.67 46.13 -80.18
N TYR A 5 36.01 46.20 -78.89
CA TYR A 5 37.06 45.42 -78.22
C TYR A 5 36.38 44.23 -77.51
N PHE A 6 37.01 43.05 -77.54
CA PHE A 6 36.66 41.93 -76.66
C PHE A 6 37.83 41.65 -75.71
N VAL A 7 37.57 41.85 -74.42
CA VAL A 7 38.47 41.62 -73.29
C VAL A 7 38.09 40.27 -72.64
N PHE A 8 39.10 39.42 -72.43
CA PHE A 8 39.01 38.16 -71.68
C PHE A 8 38.79 38.46 -70.18
N ILE A 9 37.69 37.97 -69.62
CA ILE A 9 37.42 38.03 -68.17
C ILE A 9 37.81 36.68 -67.56
N GLY A 10 38.90 36.69 -66.79
CA GLY A 10 39.32 35.56 -65.95
C GLY A 10 38.48 35.49 -64.68
N LEU A 11 37.85 34.33 -64.47
CA LEU A 11 37.03 34.00 -63.31
C LEU A 11 37.95 33.82 -62.08
N LEU A 12 38.02 34.84 -61.21
CA LEU A 12 38.72 34.75 -59.92
C LEU A 12 37.78 34.08 -58.90
N CYS A 13 37.99 32.78 -58.68
CA CYS A 13 37.34 32.01 -57.62
C CYS A 13 37.80 32.56 -56.26
N ALA A 14 36.95 33.37 -55.61
CA ALA A 14 37.16 33.79 -54.24
C ALA A 14 36.91 32.59 -53.31
N CYS A 15 37.96 31.81 -53.04
CA CYS A 15 37.98 30.89 -51.92
C CYS A 15 37.87 31.69 -50.62
N PHE A 16 36.68 31.73 -50.02
CA PHE A 16 36.53 32.07 -48.61
C PHE A 16 37.25 31.01 -47.79
N LEU A 17 38.52 31.24 -47.48
CA LEU A 17 39.24 30.50 -46.45
C LEU A 17 38.60 30.84 -45.11
N PHE A 18 37.63 30.05 -44.67
CA PHE A 18 37.35 29.92 -43.25
C PHE A 18 38.64 29.40 -42.61
N ALA A 19 39.31 30.27 -41.84
CA ALA A 19 40.45 29.87 -41.04
C ALA A 19 40.00 28.73 -40.10
N GLN A 20 40.43 27.50 -40.40
CA GLN A 20 40.26 26.36 -39.50
C GLN A 20 40.99 26.68 -38.20
N ASN A 21 40.23 26.92 -37.12
CA ASN A 21 40.78 27.12 -35.78
C ASN A 21 41.56 25.88 -35.34
N LYS A 22 42.88 25.98 -35.38
CA LYS A 22 43.87 24.93 -35.08
C LYS A 22 44.04 24.68 -33.56
N TYR A 23 42.94 24.69 -32.81
CA TYR A 23 42.91 24.36 -31.39
C TYR A 23 42.36 22.95 -31.24
N GLU A 24 43.24 21.96 -31.06
CA GLU A 24 42.83 20.59 -30.75
C GLU A 24 42.22 20.53 -29.35
N ARG A 25 40.99 20.02 -29.33
CA ARG A 25 39.96 20.15 -28.30
C ARG A 25 40.10 19.04 -27.26
N THR A 26 40.39 19.36 -26.00
CA THR A 26 40.33 18.43 -24.85
C THR A 26 40.65 19.19 -23.56
N ILE A 27 39.73 20.07 -23.12
CA ILE A 27 39.67 20.40 -21.70
C ILE A 27 38.48 19.62 -21.11
N SER A 28 38.74 18.95 -19.99
CA SER A 28 37.76 18.16 -19.25
C SER A 28 37.66 18.68 -17.83
N PHE A 29 36.52 18.46 -17.21
CA PHE A 29 36.22 18.95 -15.88
C PHE A 29 35.98 17.77 -14.95
N GLY A 30 36.59 17.81 -13.77
CA GLY A 30 36.26 16.94 -12.66
C GLY A 30 34.92 17.31 -12.04
N GLU A 31 34.40 16.43 -11.19
CA GLU A 31 33.14 16.64 -10.48
C GLU A 31 33.18 17.93 -9.64
N ALA A 32 32.14 18.76 -9.79
CA ALA A 32 31.96 19.96 -9.00
C ALA A 32 31.45 19.62 -7.59
N LYS A 33 32.23 19.94 -6.56
CA LYS A 33 31.87 19.69 -5.17
C LYS A 33 31.38 20.96 -4.51
N VAL A 34 30.13 20.94 -4.07
CA VAL A 34 29.50 22.09 -3.39
C VAL A 34 29.50 21.89 -1.88
N THR A 35 30.01 22.89 -1.16
CA THR A 35 29.93 22.99 0.30
C THR A 35 29.13 24.23 0.67
N GLN A 36 28.22 24.10 1.64
CA GLN A 36 27.37 25.19 2.12
C GLN A 36 27.68 25.47 3.59
N LYS A 37 28.09 26.70 3.92
CA LYS A 37 28.37 27.11 5.30
C LYS A 37 28.07 28.61 5.46
N ASP A 38 27.41 28.99 6.56
CA ASP A 38 27.15 30.40 6.92
C ASP A 38 26.51 31.23 5.79
N ASN A 39 25.54 30.66 5.08
CA ASN A 39 24.85 31.26 3.92
C ASN A 39 25.75 31.57 2.71
N VAL A 40 26.95 30.98 2.66
CA VAL A 40 27.87 31.05 1.53
C VAL A 40 28.00 29.66 0.90
N MET A 41 27.90 29.63 -0.43
CA MET A 41 28.15 28.46 -1.25
C MET A 41 29.58 28.52 -1.78
N LYS A 42 30.31 27.42 -1.57
CA LYS A 42 31.63 27.19 -2.16
C LYS A 42 31.54 26.02 -3.13
N LEU A 43 32.00 26.20 -4.36
CA LEU A 43 32.07 25.15 -5.38
C LEU A 43 33.52 24.96 -5.80
N ASP A 44 34.06 23.77 -5.57
CA ASP A 44 35.41 23.38 -6.00
C ASP A 44 35.31 22.40 -7.19
N MET A 45 36.08 22.65 -8.26
CA MET A 45 36.20 21.74 -9.40
C MET A 45 37.64 21.68 -9.92
N GLU A 46 38.04 20.54 -10.47
CA GLU A 46 39.32 20.39 -11.17
C GLU A 46 39.09 20.58 -12.68
N MET A 47 39.93 21.38 -13.33
CA MET A 47 39.94 21.55 -14.77
C MET A 47 41.23 20.94 -15.33
N ASP A 48 41.09 19.93 -16.19
CA ASP A 48 42.21 19.28 -16.85
C ASP A 48 42.47 19.90 -18.23
N LEU A 49 43.63 20.52 -18.37
CA LEU A 49 44.12 21.17 -19.58
C LEU A 49 45.10 20.29 -20.35
N SER A 50 45.33 19.04 -19.94
CA SER A 50 46.39 18.17 -20.45
C SER A 50 46.28 17.92 -21.95
N GLY A 51 45.06 17.77 -22.49
CA GLY A 51 44.83 17.59 -23.92
C GLY A 51 44.79 18.89 -24.74
N MET A 52 44.69 20.05 -24.09
CA MET A 52 44.63 21.35 -24.76
C MET A 52 45.93 21.67 -25.51
N LYS A 53 45.88 22.11 -26.77
CA LYS A 53 47.03 22.77 -27.44
C LYS A 53 46.73 24.25 -27.67
N LEU A 54 47.62 25.13 -27.20
CA LEU A 54 47.46 26.58 -27.32
C LEU A 54 48.65 27.19 -28.09
N ALA A 55 48.37 27.97 -29.13
CA ALA A 55 49.40 28.72 -29.86
C ALA A 55 50.17 29.66 -28.94
N SER A 56 51.44 29.96 -29.25
CA SER A 56 52.30 30.79 -28.38
C SER A 56 51.73 32.18 -28.10
N THR A 57 50.93 32.72 -29.02
CA THR A 57 50.27 34.03 -28.95
C THR A 57 48.79 33.96 -28.55
N GLY A 58 48.23 32.75 -28.39
CA GLY A 58 46.81 32.57 -28.07
C GLY A 58 46.49 32.80 -26.59
N MET A 59 45.23 33.15 -26.33
CA MET A 59 44.64 33.26 -25.01
C MET A 59 43.24 32.66 -25.02
N VAL A 60 42.91 31.91 -23.98
CA VAL A 60 41.57 31.37 -23.73
C VAL A 60 41.11 31.89 -22.39
N VAL A 61 39.95 32.54 -22.36
CA VAL A 61 39.27 33.01 -21.16
C VAL A 61 38.13 32.05 -20.88
N LEU A 62 38.09 31.49 -19.67
CA LEU A 62 37.06 30.55 -19.25
C LEU A 62 36.30 31.18 -18.09
N THR A 63 35.09 31.65 -18.35
CA THR A 63 34.22 32.30 -17.37
C THR A 63 33.23 31.29 -16.82
N PRO A 64 33.31 30.88 -15.54
CA PRO A 64 32.30 30.02 -14.95
C PRO A 64 30.96 30.77 -14.83
N VAL A 65 29.87 30.11 -15.20
CA VAL A 65 28.50 30.67 -15.16
C VAL A 65 27.56 29.68 -14.50
N LEU A 66 26.95 30.08 -13.39
CA LEU A 66 25.80 29.39 -12.83
C LEU A 66 24.53 29.87 -13.51
N THR A 67 23.65 28.94 -13.87
CA THR A 67 22.37 29.23 -14.55
C THR A 67 21.24 28.54 -13.81
N ALA A 68 20.17 29.27 -13.48
CA ALA A 68 18.96 28.70 -12.91
C ALA A 68 18.35 27.65 -13.85
N ALA A 69 17.59 26.68 -13.30
CA ALA A 69 17.01 25.59 -14.07
C ALA A 69 16.06 26.06 -15.20
N ASP A 70 15.44 27.22 -15.03
CA ASP A 70 14.56 27.85 -16.03
C ASP A 70 15.30 28.78 -17.00
N GLY A 71 16.62 28.95 -16.83
CA GLY A 71 17.47 29.82 -17.65
C GLY A 71 17.32 31.32 -17.36
N THR A 72 16.50 31.73 -16.40
CA THR A 72 16.13 33.15 -16.21
C THR A 72 17.18 33.96 -15.44
N ILE A 73 17.90 33.31 -14.52
CA ILE A 73 18.92 33.93 -13.68
C ILE A 73 20.26 33.29 -13.98
N THR A 74 21.26 34.12 -14.29
CA THR A 74 22.64 33.70 -14.50
C THR A 74 23.58 34.47 -13.59
N ARG A 75 24.64 33.81 -13.11
CA ARG A 75 25.70 34.43 -12.33
C ARG A 75 27.06 34.05 -12.89
N GLU A 76 27.80 35.05 -13.36
CA GLU A 76 29.16 34.90 -13.84
C GLU A 76 30.17 35.02 -12.67
N PHE A 77 31.26 34.27 -12.77
CA PHE A 77 32.36 34.29 -11.82
C PHE A 77 33.65 34.78 -12.49
N ALA A 78 34.61 35.19 -11.67
CA ALA A 78 35.93 35.62 -12.13
C ALA A 78 36.54 34.55 -13.06
N PRO A 79 37.04 34.91 -14.26
CA PRO A 79 37.47 33.94 -15.24
C PRO A 79 38.83 33.31 -14.90
N VAL A 80 39.06 32.11 -15.46
CA VAL A 80 40.38 31.48 -15.53
C VAL A 80 40.96 31.75 -16.90
N VAL A 81 42.14 32.39 -16.95
CA VAL A 81 42.77 32.80 -18.20
C VAL A 81 43.96 31.91 -18.51
N VAL A 82 43.87 31.15 -19.60
CA VAL A 82 44.93 30.28 -20.10
C VAL A 82 45.67 30.96 -21.26
N THR A 83 46.99 31.08 -21.17
CA THR A 83 47.81 31.82 -22.15
C THR A 83 48.92 30.98 -22.75
N GLY A 84 49.23 31.23 -24.03
CA GLY A 84 50.42 30.74 -24.69
C GLY A 84 51.68 31.50 -24.26
N ARG A 85 52.87 30.93 -24.56
CA ARG A 85 54.18 31.42 -24.10
C ARG A 85 54.44 32.91 -24.34
N ASN A 86 54.21 33.41 -25.55
CA ASN A 86 54.44 34.82 -25.92
C ASN A 86 53.33 35.72 -25.37
N ARG A 87 52.08 35.24 -25.37
CA ARG A 87 50.93 35.96 -24.79
C ARG A 87 51.09 36.17 -23.29
N THR A 88 51.62 35.20 -22.55
CA THR A 88 51.96 35.38 -21.13
C THR A 88 52.95 36.53 -20.92
N LYS A 89 53.98 36.66 -21.78
CA LYS A 89 54.96 37.75 -21.69
C LYS A 89 54.33 39.10 -22.00
N ALA A 90 53.51 39.18 -23.05
CA ALA A 90 52.81 40.39 -23.45
C ALA A 90 51.84 40.87 -22.35
N LEU A 91 51.07 39.95 -21.78
CA LEU A 91 50.12 40.23 -20.70
C LEU A 91 50.83 40.74 -19.44
N LYS A 92 51.93 40.09 -19.03
CA LYS A 92 52.75 40.55 -17.90
C LYS A 92 53.32 41.95 -18.14
N ARG A 93 53.69 42.29 -19.38
CA ARG A 93 54.19 43.61 -19.75
C ARG A 93 53.06 44.65 -19.72
N SER A 94 51.88 44.33 -20.25
CA SER A 94 50.69 45.18 -20.22
C SER A 94 50.29 45.54 -18.78
N LEU A 95 50.18 44.52 -17.91
CA LEU A 95 49.82 44.70 -16.51
C LEU A 95 50.84 45.57 -15.75
N LYS A 96 52.14 45.42 -16.03
CA LYS A 96 53.19 46.27 -15.44
C LYS A 96 53.20 47.72 -15.94
N LEU A 97 52.67 47.96 -17.14
CA LEU A 97 52.60 49.27 -17.77
C LEU A 97 51.25 49.96 -17.49
N ASN A 98 50.45 49.48 -16.53
CA ASN A 98 49.08 49.93 -16.24
C ASN A 98 48.15 49.95 -17.46
N HIS A 99 48.46 49.19 -18.51
CA HIS A 99 47.53 48.96 -19.61
C HIS A 99 46.64 47.79 -19.19
N GLN A 100 45.39 48.07 -18.86
CA GLN A 100 44.46 47.00 -18.48
C GLN A 100 44.11 46.15 -19.70
N PRO A 101 44.40 44.84 -19.68
CA PRO A 101 43.78 43.93 -20.63
C PRO A 101 42.26 43.95 -20.43
N ALA A 102 41.48 43.99 -21.51
CA ALA A 102 40.02 44.01 -21.47
C ALA A 102 39.48 42.64 -21.02
N PHE A 103 39.38 42.41 -19.71
CA PHE A 103 38.60 41.33 -19.11
C PHE A 103 37.33 41.91 -18.50
N SER A 104 36.20 41.20 -18.61
CA SER A 104 34.93 41.63 -18.00
C SER A 104 34.97 41.66 -16.47
N MET A 105 35.79 40.79 -15.88
CA MET A 105 36.08 40.72 -14.45
C MET A 105 37.57 40.43 -14.25
N GLU A 106 38.14 40.85 -13.12
CA GLU A 106 39.51 40.50 -12.78
C GLU A 106 39.66 38.97 -12.73
N PRO A 107 40.56 38.37 -13.55
CA PRO A 107 40.72 36.92 -13.57
C PRO A 107 41.19 36.38 -12.23
N GLN A 108 40.53 35.33 -11.73
CA GLN A 108 40.95 34.66 -10.49
C GLN A 108 42.27 33.90 -10.66
N LEU A 109 42.61 33.52 -11.89
CA LEU A 109 43.80 32.72 -12.15
C LEU A 109 44.35 32.94 -13.57
N PHE A 110 45.67 33.08 -13.65
CA PHE A 110 46.43 33.07 -14.90
C PHE A 110 47.24 31.79 -15.04
N VAL A 111 46.95 30.99 -16.06
CA VAL A 111 47.61 29.72 -16.33
C VAL A 111 48.42 29.82 -17.63
N LYS A 112 49.73 29.59 -17.55
CA LYS A 112 50.56 29.45 -18.76
C LYS A 112 50.45 28.01 -19.28
N ARG A 113 49.98 27.83 -20.51
CA ARG A 113 49.92 26.51 -21.15
C ARG A 113 51.31 26.03 -21.57
N SER A 114 51.60 24.79 -21.22
CA SER A 114 52.77 24.01 -21.58
C SER A 114 52.33 22.82 -22.44
N ASN A 115 52.15 23.07 -23.74
CA ASN A 115 51.68 22.06 -24.70
C ASN A 115 52.48 20.74 -24.57
N GLY A 116 51.77 19.61 -24.59
CA GLY A 116 52.36 18.27 -24.47
C GLY A 116 52.66 17.82 -23.04
N LYS A 117 52.40 18.65 -22.02
CA LYS A 117 52.49 18.26 -20.60
C LYS A 117 51.11 18.16 -19.96
N ALA A 118 50.96 17.23 -19.04
CA ALA A 118 49.78 17.16 -18.18
C ALA A 118 49.69 18.43 -17.31
N GLN A 119 48.51 19.05 -17.25
CA GLN A 119 48.27 20.26 -16.47
C GLN A 119 46.84 20.26 -15.96
N ARG A 120 46.68 20.26 -14.64
CA ARG A 120 45.39 20.37 -13.96
C ARG A 120 45.34 21.63 -13.11
N VAL A 121 44.15 22.19 -12.97
CA VAL A 121 43.92 23.50 -12.36
C VAL A 121 42.69 23.40 -11.47
N ASN A 122 42.83 23.71 -10.19
CA ASN A 122 41.68 23.79 -9.29
C ASN A 122 41.01 25.16 -9.41
N VAL A 123 39.69 25.15 -9.56
CA VAL A 123 38.85 26.34 -9.65
C VAL A 123 37.90 26.33 -8.46
N SER A 124 37.89 27.42 -7.69
CA SER A 124 37.02 27.58 -6.52
C SER A 124 36.13 28.79 -6.73
N LEU A 125 34.82 28.58 -6.72
CA LEU A 125 33.80 29.61 -6.86
C LEU A 125 33.14 29.84 -5.51
N THR A 126 32.93 31.11 -5.15
CA THR A 126 32.26 31.47 -3.89
C THR A 126 31.19 32.51 -4.17
N ALA A 127 29.99 32.28 -3.64
CA ALA A 127 28.86 33.20 -3.74
C ALA A 127 27.94 33.10 -2.51
N PRO A 128 27.25 34.18 -2.11
CA PRO A 128 26.10 34.09 -1.22
C PRO A 128 25.06 33.13 -1.81
N MET A 129 24.52 32.23 -0.97
CA MET A 129 23.55 31.24 -1.39
C MET A 129 22.20 31.91 -1.69
N GLU A 130 21.64 31.62 -2.87
CA GLU A 130 20.32 32.09 -3.29
C GLU A 130 19.42 30.89 -3.61
N LYS A 131 18.10 31.01 -3.41
CA LYS A 131 17.15 29.88 -3.55
C LYS A 131 17.23 29.17 -4.91
N TRP A 132 17.46 29.93 -5.99
CA TRP A 132 17.53 29.39 -7.35
C TRP A 132 18.77 28.49 -7.56
N MET A 133 19.84 28.66 -6.77
CA MET A 133 21.07 27.88 -6.87
C MET A 133 20.87 26.40 -6.50
N GLN A 134 19.80 26.06 -5.78
CA GLN A 134 19.47 24.67 -5.38
C GLN A 134 19.28 23.72 -6.58
N ASN A 135 18.90 24.27 -7.73
CA ASN A 135 18.66 23.55 -8.98
C ASN A 135 19.52 24.09 -10.13
N ALA A 136 20.54 24.91 -9.85
CA ALA A 136 21.32 25.56 -10.89
C ALA A 136 22.33 24.61 -11.55
N GLY A 137 22.54 24.79 -12.85
CA GLY A 137 23.60 24.16 -13.62
C GLY A 137 24.86 25.03 -13.66
N LEU A 138 26.01 24.40 -13.88
CA LEU A 138 27.30 25.05 -14.06
C LEU A 138 27.79 24.87 -15.50
N SER A 139 28.14 25.98 -16.13
CA SER A 139 28.84 25.99 -17.41
C SER A 139 30.11 26.83 -17.34
N LEU A 140 31.03 26.62 -18.28
CA LEU A 140 32.20 27.48 -18.50
C LEU A 140 32.10 28.09 -19.89
N ARG A 141 31.93 29.40 -19.96
CA ARG A 141 31.94 30.16 -21.20
C ARG A 141 33.37 30.40 -21.65
N GLU A 142 33.73 29.84 -22.79
CA GLU A 142 35.03 29.97 -23.42
C GLU A 142 35.05 31.14 -24.41
N GLU A 143 36.07 31.98 -24.31
CA GLU A 143 36.41 32.98 -25.33
C GLU A 143 37.88 32.86 -25.73
N VAL A 144 38.13 32.67 -27.03
CA VAL A 144 39.48 32.51 -27.59
C VAL A 144 39.90 33.77 -28.32
N THR A 145 41.11 34.27 -28.03
CA THR A 145 41.69 35.45 -28.70
C THR A 145 43.10 35.18 -29.23
N GLY A 146 43.38 35.80 -30.38
CA GLY A 146 44.64 35.66 -31.12
C GLY A 146 45.65 36.80 -30.92
N CYS A 147 46.65 36.85 -31.80
CA CYS A 147 47.81 37.77 -31.74
C CYS A 147 47.44 39.25 -31.57
N ALA A 148 46.36 39.71 -32.21
CA ALA A 148 45.89 41.10 -32.18
C ALA A 148 44.72 41.33 -31.23
N SER A 149 44.51 40.44 -30.24
CA SER A 149 43.27 40.39 -29.43
C SER A 149 42.00 40.23 -30.27
N CYS A 150 42.11 39.75 -31.51
CA CYS A 150 40.97 39.39 -32.35
C CYS A 150 40.24 38.17 -31.75
N LYS A 151 38.91 38.24 -31.68
CA LYS A 151 38.05 37.12 -31.27
C LYS A 151 38.17 36.00 -32.30
N MET A 152 38.69 34.86 -31.88
CA MET A 152 38.89 33.68 -32.73
C MET A 152 37.77 32.65 -32.58
N GLY A 153 36.91 32.79 -31.56
CA GLY A 153 35.79 31.89 -31.32
C GLY A 153 35.44 31.80 -29.83
N GLY A 154 34.47 30.96 -29.51
CA GLY A 154 34.04 30.67 -28.15
C GLY A 154 32.94 29.63 -28.12
N ARG A 155 32.70 29.04 -26.96
CA ARG A 155 31.59 28.11 -26.71
C ARG A 155 31.31 27.98 -25.22
N ASP A 156 30.11 27.51 -24.88
CA ASP A 156 29.79 27.15 -23.50
C ASP A 156 30.04 25.65 -23.28
N TRP A 157 30.77 25.34 -22.21
CA TRP A 157 31.03 23.98 -21.78
C TRP A 157 30.12 23.65 -20.61
N LEU A 158 29.22 22.68 -20.77
CA LEU A 158 28.45 22.16 -19.66
C LEU A 158 29.37 21.37 -18.72
N VAL A 159 29.46 21.79 -17.46
CA VAL A 159 30.23 21.11 -16.41
C VAL A 159 29.33 20.19 -15.60
N ALA A 160 28.16 20.69 -15.19
CA ALA A 160 27.15 19.92 -14.47
C ALA A 160 25.76 20.50 -14.75
N ASP A 161 24.78 19.64 -15.06
CA ASP A 161 23.37 20.05 -15.19
C ASP A 161 22.79 20.56 -13.87
N ARG A 162 23.31 20.04 -12.75
CA ARG A 162 22.90 20.43 -11.41
C ARG A 162 24.07 20.36 -10.44
N ILE A 163 24.38 21.47 -9.77
CA ILE A 163 25.52 21.58 -8.85
C ILE A 163 25.25 20.98 -7.46
N ILE A 164 23.98 20.82 -7.08
CA ILE A 164 23.57 20.18 -5.83
C ILE A 164 22.74 18.96 -6.22
N PRO A 165 23.15 17.72 -5.90
CA PRO A 165 22.37 16.52 -6.21
C PRO A 165 20.93 16.62 -5.69
N ALA A 166 19.99 16.06 -6.45
CA ALA A 166 18.62 15.94 -5.96
C ALA A 166 18.59 15.11 -4.68
N PRO A 167 17.72 15.43 -3.70
CA PRO A 167 17.52 14.57 -2.54
C PRO A 167 17.20 13.15 -2.98
N HIS A 168 17.80 12.15 -2.35
CA HIS A 168 17.46 10.75 -2.61
C HIS A 168 16.02 10.49 -2.18
N VAL A 169 15.21 9.94 -3.09
CA VAL A 169 13.86 9.46 -2.78
C VAL A 169 13.98 7.97 -2.47
N PRO A 170 13.78 7.54 -1.21
CA PRO A 170 13.85 6.12 -0.86
C PRO A 170 12.74 5.34 -1.59
N SER A 171 13.10 4.19 -2.17
CA SER A 171 12.15 3.28 -2.77
C SER A 171 11.77 2.22 -1.73
N TYR A 172 10.58 2.37 -1.16
CA TYR A 172 10.05 1.38 -0.23
C TYR A 172 9.42 0.21 -0.99
N ARG A 173 9.59 -1.00 -0.44
CA ARG A 173 8.88 -2.20 -0.89
C ARG A 173 8.02 -2.72 0.26
N LEU A 174 6.75 -2.93 -0.03
CA LEU A 174 5.80 -3.48 0.93
C LEU A 174 5.86 -5.00 0.91
N ALA A 175 5.65 -5.60 2.07
CA ALA A 175 5.50 -7.02 2.22
C ALA A 175 4.05 -7.41 1.91
N TYR A 176 3.88 -8.27 0.91
CA TYR A 176 2.67 -9.06 0.68
C TYR A 176 3.00 -10.52 0.97
N VAL A 177 2.13 -11.18 1.74
CA VAL A 177 2.25 -12.60 2.09
C VAL A 177 1.23 -13.37 1.27
N VAL A 178 1.69 -14.33 0.47
CA VAL A 178 0.78 -15.23 -0.26
C VAL A 178 0.09 -16.13 0.77
N PRO A 179 -1.25 -16.12 0.87
CA PRO A 179 -1.95 -17.01 1.79
C PRO A 179 -1.80 -18.46 1.34
N GLU A 180 -1.64 -19.39 2.28
CA GLU A 180 -1.67 -20.81 1.97
C GLU A 180 -3.03 -21.21 1.36
N PRO A 181 -3.05 -22.05 0.30
CA PRO A 181 -4.29 -22.57 -0.25
C PRO A 181 -5.11 -23.33 0.79
N GLU A 182 -6.41 -23.08 0.85
CA GLU A 182 -7.34 -23.83 1.68
C GLU A 182 -7.78 -25.09 0.91
N PRO A 183 -7.34 -26.31 1.28
CA PRO A 183 -7.62 -27.51 0.48
C PRO A 183 -9.11 -27.89 0.49
N VAL A 184 -9.82 -27.56 1.57
CA VAL A 184 -11.27 -27.78 1.70
C VAL A 184 -11.88 -26.54 2.35
N LYS A 185 -12.70 -25.82 1.58
CA LYS A 185 -13.38 -24.61 2.06
C LYS A 185 -14.64 -24.97 2.83
N GLN A 186 -14.46 -25.46 4.07
CA GLN A 186 -15.57 -25.81 4.94
C GLN A 186 -16.18 -24.54 5.54
N ARG A 187 -17.49 -24.39 5.37
CA ARG A 187 -18.29 -23.30 5.91
C ARG A 187 -19.49 -23.88 6.63
N SER A 188 -20.11 -23.08 7.49
CA SER A 188 -21.39 -23.45 8.09
C SER A 188 -22.25 -22.24 8.37
N ALA A 189 -23.56 -22.43 8.30
CA ALA A 189 -24.54 -21.41 8.67
C ALA A 189 -25.55 -22.02 9.66
N SER A 190 -25.82 -21.28 10.74
CA SER A 190 -26.78 -21.67 11.76
C SER A 190 -28.08 -20.88 11.60
N PHE A 191 -29.20 -21.58 11.72
CA PHE A 191 -30.54 -21.07 11.53
C PHE A 191 -31.44 -21.59 12.64
N LYS A 192 -32.57 -20.91 12.85
CA LYS A 192 -33.60 -21.33 13.80
C LYS A 192 -34.90 -21.54 13.05
N ALA A 193 -35.63 -22.59 13.42
CA ALA A 193 -36.93 -22.95 12.89
C ALA A 193 -37.97 -22.98 14.02
N TYR A 194 -38.95 -22.07 13.94
CA TYR A 194 -40.00 -21.87 14.93
C TYR A 194 -41.31 -22.53 14.48
N PHE A 195 -41.38 -23.85 14.60
CA PHE A 195 -42.61 -24.58 14.28
C PHE A 195 -43.59 -24.57 15.44
N ASN A 196 -44.85 -24.31 15.13
CA ASN A 196 -45.97 -24.51 16.01
C ASN A 196 -46.36 -25.99 16.04
N TYR A 197 -46.68 -26.48 17.23
CA TYR A 197 -47.19 -27.83 17.44
C TYR A 197 -48.53 -27.78 18.15
N LYS A 198 -49.38 -28.79 17.93
CA LYS A 198 -50.51 -29.05 18.84
C LYS A 198 -49.95 -29.43 20.21
N VAL A 199 -50.70 -29.16 21.28
CA VAL A 199 -50.28 -29.48 22.65
C VAL A 199 -49.88 -30.96 22.76
N GLY A 200 -48.72 -31.24 23.36
CA GLY A 200 -48.17 -32.59 23.50
C GLY A 200 -47.76 -33.28 22.19
N SER A 201 -47.76 -32.58 21.05
CA SER A 201 -47.44 -33.15 19.74
C SER A 201 -46.07 -32.72 19.23
N HIS A 202 -45.46 -33.59 18.43
CA HIS A 202 -44.21 -33.38 17.67
C HIS A 202 -44.45 -33.44 16.15
N ILE A 203 -45.71 -33.60 15.72
CA ILE A 203 -46.06 -33.70 14.31
C ILE A 203 -45.98 -32.31 13.68
N LEU A 204 -45.16 -32.20 12.64
CA LEU A 204 -45.02 -31.00 11.84
C LEU A 204 -46.19 -30.91 10.84
N LEU A 205 -47.08 -29.95 11.06
CA LEU A 205 -48.27 -29.72 10.23
C LEU A 205 -48.11 -28.41 9.45
N PRO A 206 -48.02 -28.42 8.10
CA PRO A 206 -47.89 -27.21 7.29
C PRO A 206 -48.99 -26.18 7.51
N ASP A 207 -50.25 -26.64 7.58
CA ASP A 207 -51.42 -25.76 7.69
C ASP A 207 -51.75 -25.34 9.13
N TYR A 208 -50.89 -25.68 10.10
CA TYR A 208 -51.12 -25.35 11.50
C TYR A 208 -50.49 -24.00 11.86
N LYS A 209 -51.35 -23.03 12.19
CA LYS A 209 -50.96 -21.65 12.56
C LYS A 209 -50.04 -21.03 11.49
N THR A 210 -48.83 -20.62 11.86
CA THR A 210 -47.87 -19.95 10.97
C THR A 210 -46.83 -20.89 10.37
N ASN A 211 -47.02 -22.22 10.48
CA ASN A 211 -46.04 -23.19 10.03
C ASN A 211 -45.74 -23.09 8.54
N ALA A 212 -46.72 -22.81 7.69
CA ALA A 212 -46.52 -22.62 6.26
C ALA A 212 -45.41 -21.59 5.96
N THR A 213 -45.42 -20.46 6.69
CA THR A 213 -44.37 -19.44 6.58
C THR A 213 -43.02 -19.96 7.04
N GLU A 214 -42.98 -20.73 8.12
CA GLU A 214 -41.73 -21.29 8.64
C GLU A 214 -41.14 -22.37 7.72
N PHE A 215 -41.98 -23.23 7.15
CA PHE A 215 -41.59 -24.17 6.11
C PHE A 215 -41.01 -23.46 4.89
N ALA A 216 -41.62 -22.38 4.43
CA ALA A 216 -41.11 -21.59 3.31
C ALA A 216 -39.74 -20.96 3.60
N LYS A 217 -39.45 -20.59 4.86
CA LYS A 217 -38.11 -20.12 5.25
C LYS A 217 -37.07 -21.24 5.20
N VAL A 218 -37.41 -22.40 5.77
CA VAL A 218 -36.52 -23.58 5.74
C VAL A 218 -36.25 -24.01 4.31
N ASP A 219 -37.29 -24.07 3.48
CA ASP A 219 -37.16 -24.40 2.06
C ASP A 219 -36.23 -23.46 1.33
N ARG A 220 -36.40 -22.14 1.51
CA ARG A 220 -35.50 -21.16 0.91
C ARG A 220 -34.03 -21.41 1.28
N VAL A 221 -33.75 -21.60 2.57
CA VAL A 221 -32.39 -21.77 3.08
C VAL A 221 -31.76 -23.07 2.57
N ILE A 222 -32.47 -24.19 2.72
CA ILE A 222 -31.94 -25.51 2.32
C ILE A 222 -31.81 -25.60 0.80
N SER A 223 -32.79 -25.10 0.05
CA SER A 223 -32.76 -25.08 -1.42
C SER A 223 -31.67 -24.15 -1.97
N GLU A 224 -31.40 -23.00 -1.32
CA GLU A 224 -30.30 -22.12 -1.73
C GLU A 224 -28.95 -22.83 -1.64
N ILE A 225 -28.70 -23.61 -0.60
CA ILE A 225 -27.42 -24.33 -0.43
C ILE A 225 -27.39 -25.59 -1.29
N LYS A 226 -28.48 -26.37 -1.33
CA LYS A 226 -28.55 -27.64 -2.03
C LYS A 226 -28.53 -27.49 -3.55
N ASN A 227 -29.14 -26.43 -4.09
CA ASN A 227 -29.21 -26.19 -5.53
C ASN A 227 -28.04 -25.34 -6.05
N ASP A 228 -27.19 -24.83 -5.17
CA ASP A 228 -25.96 -24.15 -5.57
C ASP A 228 -24.92 -25.19 -6.02
N LYS A 229 -24.61 -25.17 -7.32
CA LYS A 229 -23.66 -26.09 -7.96
C LYS A 229 -22.24 -26.01 -7.38
N ASP A 230 -21.92 -24.89 -6.70
CA ASP A 230 -20.60 -24.66 -6.14
C ASP A 230 -20.48 -25.17 -4.69
N LEU A 231 -21.59 -25.63 -4.10
CA LEU A 231 -21.67 -26.08 -2.70
C LEU A 231 -22.03 -27.56 -2.59
N THR A 232 -21.59 -28.18 -1.51
CA THR A 232 -22.00 -29.54 -1.13
C THR A 232 -22.25 -29.61 0.36
N ILE A 233 -23.48 -29.93 0.77
CA ILE A 233 -23.86 -30.13 2.17
C ILE A 233 -23.10 -31.34 2.72
N THR A 234 -22.29 -31.13 3.76
CA THR A 234 -21.51 -32.18 4.42
C THR A 234 -22.15 -32.66 5.70
N GLU A 235 -22.82 -31.77 6.44
CA GLU A 235 -23.49 -32.11 7.70
C GLU A 235 -24.68 -31.19 7.95
N LEU A 236 -25.72 -31.72 8.56
CA LEU A 236 -26.84 -30.97 9.08
C LEU A 236 -27.02 -31.33 10.57
N ALA A 237 -26.67 -30.42 11.47
CA ALA A 237 -26.95 -30.58 12.89
C ALA A 237 -28.32 -29.98 13.21
N ILE A 238 -29.13 -30.67 14.01
CA ILE A 238 -30.46 -30.23 14.47
C ILE A 238 -30.53 -30.38 15.98
N GLU A 239 -30.99 -29.33 16.65
CA GLU A 239 -31.11 -29.24 18.09
C GLU A 239 -32.55 -28.89 18.46
N GLY A 240 -33.22 -29.77 19.22
CA GLY A 240 -34.60 -29.58 19.65
C GLY A 240 -34.72 -28.95 21.03
N TYR A 241 -35.66 -28.00 21.16
CA TYR A 241 -36.00 -27.33 22.42
C TYR A 241 -37.50 -27.38 22.70
N ALA A 242 -37.85 -27.36 23.99
CA ALA A 242 -39.20 -27.21 24.51
C ALA A 242 -39.27 -25.97 25.40
N SER A 243 -40.46 -25.39 25.50
CA SER A 243 -40.74 -24.38 26.51
C SER A 243 -40.82 -25.03 27.91
N PRO A 244 -40.54 -24.28 28.99
CA PRO A 244 -40.72 -24.73 30.37
C PRO A 244 -42.18 -24.94 30.80
N GLU A 245 -42.88 -25.87 30.13
CA GLU A 245 -44.27 -26.22 30.41
C GLU A 245 -44.44 -27.72 30.64
N GLY A 246 -44.92 -28.12 31.82
CA GLY A 246 -45.09 -29.53 32.17
C GLY A 246 -43.80 -30.21 32.62
N THR A 247 -43.79 -31.55 32.70
CA THR A 247 -42.69 -32.24 33.38
C THR A 247 -41.40 -32.26 32.56
N PHE A 248 -40.26 -32.20 33.26
CA PHE A 248 -38.93 -32.34 32.65
C PHE A 248 -38.83 -33.53 31.69
N ILE A 249 -39.30 -34.71 32.09
CA ILE A 249 -39.25 -35.94 31.26
C ILE A 249 -40.09 -35.78 30.00
N SER A 250 -41.27 -35.15 30.11
CA SER A 250 -42.13 -34.86 28.96
C SER A 250 -41.44 -33.89 28.00
N ASN A 251 -40.84 -32.81 28.50
CA ASN A 251 -40.14 -31.83 27.69
C ASN A 251 -38.87 -32.37 27.03
N MET A 252 -38.13 -33.23 27.73
CA MET A 252 -36.99 -33.98 27.18
C MET A 252 -37.43 -34.89 26.03
N THR A 253 -38.54 -35.61 26.20
CA THR A 253 -39.10 -36.49 25.16
C THR A 253 -39.65 -35.67 23.97
N LEU A 254 -40.30 -34.54 24.26
CA LEU A 254 -40.93 -33.69 23.26
C LEU A 254 -39.91 -32.99 22.37
N SER A 255 -38.86 -32.42 22.97
CA SER A 255 -37.75 -31.81 22.24
C SER A 255 -37.03 -32.82 21.35
N LYS A 256 -36.75 -34.03 21.86
CA LYS A 256 -36.22 -35.15 21.08
C LYS A 256 -37.09 -35.45 19.86
N ASN A 257 -38.37 -35.71 20.07
CA ASN A 257 -39.28 -36.11 18.99
C ASN A 257 -39.48 -35.01 17.96
N ARG A 258 -39.46 -33.73 18.37
CA ARG A 258 -39.52 -32.58 17.46
C ARG A 258 -38.27 -32.47 16.59
N ALA A 259 -37.09 -32.71 17.15
CA ALA A 259 -35.84 -32.71 16.40
C ALA A 259 -35.80 -33.83 15.35
N TYR A 260 -36.21 -35.06 15.72
CA TYR A 260 -36.31 -36.19 14.78
C TYR A 260 -37.40 -36.00 13.72
N SER A 261 -38.55 -35.41 14.09
CA SER A 261 -39.61 -35.05 13.14
C SER A 261 -39.10 -34.06 12.09
N PHE A 262 -38.31 -33.08 12.51
CA PHE A 262 -37.69 -32.12 11.61
C PHE A 262 -36.59 -32.74 10.75
N ALA A 263 -35.74 -33.61 11.31
CA ALA A 263 -34.77 -34.40 10.55
C ALA A 263 -35.44 -35.20 9.43
N SER A 264 -36.52 -35.92 9.76
CA SER A 264 -37.29 -36.74 8.82
C SER A 264 -37.93 -35.88 7.71
N TYR A 265 -38.40 -34.68 8.05
CA TYR A 265 -38.90 -33.73 7.06
C TYR A 265 -37.79 -33.31 6.08
N LEU A 266 -36.59 -33.00 6.58
CA LEU A 266 -35.47 -32.56 5.74
C LEU A 266 -34.95 -33.69 4.84
N GLU A 267 -34.86 -34.91 5.38
CA GLU A 267 -34.52 -36.11 4.61
C GLU A 267 -35.53 -36.36 3.49
N LYS A 268 -36.83 -36.39 3.81
CA LYS A 268 -37.89 -36.70 2.84
C LYS A 268 -38.02 -35.62 1.76
N THR A 269 -37.93 -34.35 2.14
CA THR A 269 -38.20 -33.22 1.23
C THR A 269 -37.00 -32.90 0.36
N TYR A 270 -35.80 -32.93 0.94
CA TYR A 270 -34.58 -32.52 0.25
C TYR A 270 -33.65 -33.69 -0.06
N GLY A 271 -33.99 -34.94 0.27
CA GLY A 271 -33.13 -36.09 -0.01
C GLY A 271 -31.76 -35.99 0.66
N ILE A 272 -31.68 -35.34 1.83
CA ILE A 272 -30.44 -35.28 2.62
C ILE A 272 -30.30 -36.61 3.36
N SER A 273 -29.23 -37.34 3.07
CA SER A 273 -29.00 -38.65 3.66
C SER A 273 -28.84 -38.58 5.17
N ASN A 274 -29.46 -39.53 5.88
CA ASN A 274 -29.53 -39.55 7.34
C ASN A 274 -28.14 -39.64 8.02
N ASP A 275 -27.13 -40.21 7.35
CA ASP A 275 -25.74 -40.25 7.84
C ASP A 275 -25.10 -38.85 7.99
N ARG A 276 -25.64 -37.85 7.30
CA ARG A 276 -25.21 -36.44 7.42
C ARG A 276 -26.02 -35.66 8.45
N ILE A 277 -27.10 -36.23 8.99
CA ILE A 277 -27.96 -35.55 9.94
C ILE A 277 -27.58 -35.94 11.38
N LYS A 278 -27.21 -34.95 12.19
CA LYS A 278 -26.94 -35.13 13.62
C LYS A 278 -28.07 -34.50 14.42
N VAL A 279 -28.71 -35.28 15.30
CA VAL A 279 -29.85 -34.82 16.09
C VAL A 279 -29.49 -34.81 17.57
N SER A 280 -29.68 -33.65 18.20
CA SER A 280 -29.52 -33.41 19.65
C SER A 280 -30.79 -32.78 20.21
N TRP A 281 -31.00 -32.85 21.52
CA TRP A 281 -32.16 -32.28 22.19
C TRP A 281 -31.85 -31.94 23.65
N PHE A 282 -32.48 -30.89 24.16
CA PHE A 282 -32.10 -30.30 25.45
C PHE A 282 -33.25 -30.18 26.46
N GLY A 283 -34.49 -30.54 26.07
CA GLY A 283 -35.65 -30.34 26.94
C GLY A 283 -36.03 -28.86 27.04
N GLU A 284 -36.21 -28.37 28.25
CA GLU A 284 -36.68 -27.01 28.55
C GLU A 284 -35.58 -25.97 28.31
N ASP A 285 -35.87 -24.97 27.49
CA ASP A 285 -34.93 -23.89 27.17
C ASP A 285 -34.95 -22.76 28.20
N TRP A 286 -34.36 -23.03 29.36
CA TRP A 286 -34.25 -22.07 30.46
C TRP A 286 -33.32 -20.89 30.13
N ASP A 287 -32.23 -21.15 29.38
CA ASP A 287 -31.30 -20.10 28.95
C ASP A 287 -31.97 -19.16 27.94
N GLY A 288 -32.68 -19.70 26.95
CA GLY A 288 -33.43 -18.88 26.01
C GLY A 288 -34.58 -18.11 26.66
N LEU A 289 -35.22 -18.65 27.71
CA LEU A 289 -36.19 -17.89 28.50
C LEU A 289 -35.53 -16.70 29.20
N LYS A 290 -34.37 -16.91 29.82
CA LYS A 290 -33.59 -15.86 30.49
C LYS A 290 -33.22 -14.75 29.51
N ASP A 291 -32.64 -15.12 28.37
CA ASP A 291 -32.24 -14.16 27.32
C ASP A 291 -33.44 -13.37 26.80
N ALA A 292 -34.58 -14.02 26.56
CA ALA A 292 -35.79 -13.35 26.10
C ALA A 292 -36.33 -12.34 27.13
N ILE A 293 -36.32 -12.68 28.42
CA ILE A 293 -36.74 -11.77 29.49
C ILE A 293 -35.77 -10.59 29.58
N LEU A 294 -34.46 -10.84 29.55
CA LEU A 294 -33.43 -9.81 29.62
C LEU A 294 -33.54 -8.79 28.48
N ALA A 295 -33.88 -9.26 27.28
CA ALA A 295 -34.05 -8.44 26.08
C ALA A 295 -35.41 -7.73 25.98
N SER A 296 -36.34 -8.00 26.89
CA SER A 296 -37.71 -7.47 26.85
C SER A 296 -37.98 -6.39 27.90
N ASP A 297 -39.14 -5.73 27.79
CA ASP A 297 -39.67 -4.81 28.81
C ASP A 297 -40.55 -5.52 29.86
N PHE A 298 -40.41 -6.84 30.02
CA PHE A 298 -41.17 -7.62 30.99
C PHE A 298 -40.93 -7.15 32.43
N LYS A 299 -41.94 -6.52 33.05
CA LYS A 299 -41.83 -5.95 34.42
C LYS A 299 -42.31 -6.89 35.53
N GLN A 300 -43.27 -7.76 35.21
CA GLN A 300 -43.98 -8.55 36.22
C GLN A 300 -43.06 -9.56 36.89
N ASP A 301 -42.75 -9.38 38.18
CA ASP A 301 -41.84 -10.23 38.97
C ASP A 301 -40.47 -10.51 38.29
N ARG A 302 -40.02 -9.63 37.39
CA ARG A 302 -38.86 -9.85 36.51
C ARG A 302 -37.65 -10.41 37.24
N GLU A 303 -37.19 -9.71 38.29
CA GLU A 303 -36.00 -10.12 39.06
C GLU A 303 -36.20 -11.46 39.78
N LYS A 304 -37.42 -11.76 40.24
CA LYS A 304 -37.73 -13.04 40.88
C LYS A 304 -37.75 -14.19 39.86
N VAL A 305 -38.24 -13.92 38.65
CA VAL A 305 -38.21 -14.91 37.56
C VAL A 305 -36.75 -15.23 37.20
N LEU A 306 -35.90 -14.22 37.03
CA LEU A 306 -34.48 -14.39 36.76
C LEU A 306 -33.77 -15.15 37.90
N ASP A 307 -34.04 -14.79 39.15
CA ASP A 307 -33.51 -15.47 40.34
C ASP A 307 -33.91 -16.96 40.37
N ILE A 308 -35.17 -17.28 40.06
CA ILE A 308 -35.63 -18.67 39.98
C ILE A 308 -34.90 -19.45 38.88
N ILE A 309 -34.70 -18.83 37.71
CA ILE A 309 -33.97 -19.47 36.60
C ILE A 309 -32.52 -19.77 36.99
N ASP A 310 -31.86 -18.85 37.68
CA ASP A 310 -30.45 -18.96 38.02
C ASP A 310 -30.18 -19.89 39.20
N ASN A 311 -31.07 -19.90 40.20
CA ASN A 311 -30.77 -20.48 41.51
C ASN A 311 -31.60 -21.72 41.88
N VAL A 312 -32.70 -22.01 41.18
CA VAL A 312 -33.53 -23.20 41.47
C VAL A 312 -33.16 -24.31 40.50
N ASP A 313 -32.81 -25.49 40.99
CA ASP A 313 -32.57 -26.65 40.10
C ASP A 313 -33.85 -27.06 39.36
N VAL A 314 -33.73 -27.49 38.10
CA VAL A 314 -34.89 -27.86 37.25
C VAL A 314 -35.69 -29.00 37.89
N MET A 315 -35.01 -30.02 38.43
CA MET A 315 -35.64 -31.15 39.10
C MET A 315 -36.17 -30.79 40.50
N ALA A 316 -35.72 -29.67 41.08
CA ALA A 316 -36.22 -29.15 42.35
C ALA A 316 -37.50 -28.31 42.22
N GLY A 317 -38.15 -28.29 41.04
CA GLY A 317 -39.44 -27.63 40.85
C GLY A 317 -39.34 -26.15 40.46
N ARG A 318 -38.36 -25.81 39.61
CA ARG A 318 -38.19 -24.46 39.02
C ARG A 318 -39.48 -23.92 38.41
N GLU A 319 -40.19 -24.73 37.62
CA GLU A 319 -41.48 -24.34 37.02
C GLU A 319 -42.55 -24.06 38.09
N SER A 320 -42.66 -24.93 39.11
CA SER A 320 -43.61 -24.75 40.21
C SER A 320 -43.38 -23.45 40.98
N LYS A 321 -42.12 -23.02 41.12
CA LYS A 321 -41.77 -21.72 41.70
C LYS A 321 -42.26 -20.55 40.84
N LEU A 322 -42.13 -20.64 39.52
CA LEU A 322 -42.70 -19.63 38.62
C LEU A 322 -44.23 -19.56 38.72
N MET A 323 -44.92 -20.70 38.82
CA MET A 323 -46.38 -20.76 38.97
C MET A 323 -46.89 -20.12 40.27
N GLN A 324 -46.08 -20.11 41.33
CA GLN A 324 -46.44 -19.50 42.63
C GLN A 324 -46.33 -17.97 42.62
N LEU A 325 -45.58 -17.37 41.68
CA LEU A 325 -45.40 -15.92 41.61
C LEU A 325 -46.72 -15.21 41.27
N SER A 326 -47.05 -14.18 42.06
CA SER A 326 -48.22 -13.31 41.88
C SER A 326 -49.51 -14.07 41.58
N GLY A 327 -49.76 -15.16 42.31
CA GLY A 327 -50.95 -16.00 42.16
C GLY A 327 -51.08 -16.65 40.78
N GLY A 328 -49.97 -16.95 40.10
CA GLY A 328 -49.94 -17.55 38.78
C GLY A 328 -50.11 -16.57 37.61
N THR A 329 -50.20 -15.26 37.88
CA THR A 329 -50.28 -14.24 36.82
C THR A 329 -48.98 -14.17 36.02
N THR A 330 -47.84 -14.21 36.70
CA THR A 330 -46.51 -14.18 36.08
C THR A 330 -46.31 -15.35 35.12
N TYR A 331 -46.60 -16.57 35.56
CA TYR A 331 -46.49 -17.76 34.72
C TYR A 331 -47.41 -17.71 33.48
N ARG A 332 -48.66 -17.22 33.63
CA ARG A 332 -49.57 -17.04 32.47
C ARG A 332 -49.00 -16.06 31.45
N MET A 333 -48.42 -14.95 31.90
CA MET A 333 -47.76 -14.00 30.98
C MET A 333 -46.56 -14.64 30.27
N LEU A 334 -45.73 -15.40 30.99
CA LEU A 334 -44.61 -16.14 30.38
C LEU A 334 -45.10 -17.17 29.36
N LEU A 335 -46.15 -17.92 29.69
CA LEU A 335 -46.77 -18.92 28.82
C LEU A 335 -47.31 -18.33 27.51
N GLU A 336 -47.90 -17.13 27.57
CA GLU A 336 -48.49 -16.46 26.42
C GLU A 336 -47.46 -15.70 25.58
N GLN A 337 -46.49 -15.05 26.22
CA GLN A 337 -45.61 -14.07 25.57
C GLN A 337 -44.18 -14.60 25.31
N PHE A 338 -43.66 -15.47 26.18
CA PHE A 338 -42.25 -15.88 26.16
C PHE A 338 -42.04 -17.34 25.79
N PHE A 339 -42.93 -18.26 26.17
CA PHE A 339 -42.78 -19.68 25.90
C PHE A 339 -42.97 -20.08 24.43
N PRO A 340 -43.90 -19.48 23.65
CA PRO A 340 -44.09 -19.88 22.26
C PRO A 340 -42.81 -19.88 21.39
N PRO A 341 -41.94 -18.85 21.40
CA PRO A 341 -40.70 -18.86 20.64
C PRO A 341 -39.62 -19.82 21.18
N LEU A 342 -39.75 -20.33 22.42
CA LEU A 342 -38.83 -21.35 22.95
C LEU A 342 -39.08 -22.74 22.35
N ARG A 343 -40.28 -22.96 21.78
CA ARG A 343 -40.61 -24.17 21.02
C ARG A 343 -39.98 -24.09 19.62
N ARG A 344 -38.68 -24.35 19.54
CA ARG A 344 -37.93 -24.26 18.29
C ARG A 344 -37.02 -25.45 18.05
N ASN A 345 -36.65 -25.64 16.79
CA ASN A 345 -35.48 -26.40 16.42
C ASN A 345 -34.41 -25.41 15.95
N GLU A 346 -33.18 -25.55 16.43
CA GLU A 346 -32.03 -24.88 15.82
C GLU A 346 -31.37 -25.87 14.86
N TYR A 347 -30.86 -25.38 13.72
CA TYR A 347 -30.15 -26.25 12.80
C TYR A 347 -28.96 -25.54 12.18
N ARG A 348 -27.87 -26.28 12.01
CA ARG A 348 -26.63 -25.81 11.37
C ARG A 348 -26.40 -26.63 10.12
N VAL A 349 -26.29 -25.93 8.99
CA VAL A 349 -25.91 -26.52 7.70
C VAL A 349 -24.42 -26.31 7.51
N ALA A 350 -23.63 -27.38 7.57
CA ALA A 350 -22.24 -27.37 7.16
C ALA A 350 -22.13 -27.78 5.69
N TYR A 351 -21.30 -27.07 4.93
CA TYR A 351 -21.09 -27.31 3.52
C TYR A 351 -19.66 -26.99 3.12
N VAL A 352 -19.24 -27.57 2.00
CA VAL A 352 -17.95 -27.26 1.38
C VAL A 352 -18.20 -26.53 0.07
N ALA A 353 -17.48 -25.43 -0.14
CA ALA A 353 -17.41 -24.76 -1.43
C ALA A 353 -16.25 -25.35 -2.25
N ARG A 354 -16.47 -25.62 -3.54
CA ARG A 354 -15.37 -26.02 -4.44
C ARG A 354 -14.36 -24.88 -4.62
N ALA A 355 -13.16 -25.21 -5.11
CA ALA A 355 -12.20 -24.20 -5.54
C ALA A 355 -12.70 -23.45 -6.79
N PHE A 356 -12.39 -22.15 -6.85
CA PHE A 356 -12.71 -21.25 -7.96
C PHE A 356 -11.42 -20.81 -8.64
N ASN A 357 -11.43 -20.74 -9.97
CA ASN A 357 -10.36 -20.04 -10.68
C ASN A 357 -10.52 -18.51 -10.53
N VAL A 358 -9.53 -17.73 -10.99
CA VAL A 358 -9.52 -16.27 -10.83
C VAL A 358 -10.76 -15.59 -11.44
N GLU A 359 -11.21 -16.01 -12.62
CA GLU A 359 -12.36 -15.39 -13.29
C GLU A 359 -13.69 -15.72 -12.61
N GLU A 360 -13.85 -16.96 -12.14
CA GLU A 360 -14.98 -17.34 -11.30
C GLU A 360 -14.97 -16.57 -9.97
N ALA A 361 -13.80 -16.50 -9.32
CA ALA A 361 -13.63 -15.85 -8.04
C ALA A 361 -13.95 -14.34 -8.12
N LYS A 362 -13.64 -13.67 -9.23
CA LYS A 362 -14.07 -12.27 -9.47
C LYS A 362 -15.60 -12.10 -9.43
N GLN A 363 -16.36 -13.07 -9.93
CA GLN A 363 -17.82 -13.02 -9.90
C GLN A 363 -18.36 -13.36 -8.51
N ILE A 364 -17.81 -14.38 -7.87
CA ILE A 364 -18.19 -14.78 -6.51
C ILE A 364 -17.88 -13.67 -5.50
N LEU A 365 -16.78 -12.93 -5.66
CA LEU A 365 -16.42 -11.81 -4.78
C LEU A 365 -17.54 -10.75 -4.72
N LYS A 366 -18.27 -10.54 -5.82
CA LYS A 366 -19.37 -9.56 -5.90
C LYS A 366 -20.67 -10.03 -5.27
N THR A 367 -20.91 -11.35 -5.26
CA THR A 367 -22.21 -11.93 -4.87
C THR A 367 -22.13 -12.65 -3.53
N LYS A 368 -21.15 -13.54 -3.33
CA LYS A 368 -20.98 -14.40 -2.16
C LYS A 368 -19.50 -14.48 -1.73
N PRO A 369 -18.86 -13.36 -1.36
CA PRO A 369 -17.42 -13.33 -1.08
C PRO A 369 -16.97 -14.26 0.07
N GLY A 370 -17.87 -14.61 0.99
CA GLY A 370 -17.59 -15.58 2.07
C GLY A 370 -17.29 -17.01 1.60
N LEU A 371 -17.56 -17.33 0.33
CA LEU A 371 -17.21 -18.63 -0.28
C LEU A 371 -15.76 -18.69 -0.79
N LEU A 372 -15.08 -17.54 -0.90
CA LEU A 372 -13.70 -17.47 -1.33
C LEU A 372 -12.77 -17.66 -0.13
N SER A 373 -11.74 -18.46 -0.33
CA SER A 373 -10.58 -18.51 0.56
C SER A 373 -9.76 -17.23 0.44
N LEU A 374 -8.93 -16.96 1.46
CA LEU A 374 -8.02 -15.82 1.42
C LEU A 374 -7.02 -15.91 0.25
N ASN A 375 -6.58 -17.13 -0.12
CA ASN A 375 -5.71 -17.35 -1.28
C ASN A 375 -6.40 -16.97 -2.59
N GLU A 376 -7.64 -17.41 -2.82
CA GLU A 376 -8.40 -17.05 -4.02
C GLU A 376 -8.60 -15.53 -4.13
N MET A 377 -8.91 -14.86 -3.00
CA MET A 377 -8.97 -13.40 -2.97
C MET A 377 -7.61 -12.77 -3.33
N TYR A 378 -6.51 -13.26 -2.79
CA TYR A 378 -5.17 -12.77 -3.13
C TYR A 378 -4.85 -12.91 -4.63
N MET A 379 -5.19 -14.05 -5.24
CA MET A 379 -5.01 -14.27 -6.68
C MET A 379 -5.89 -13.34 -7.52
N VAL A 380 -7.11 -13.05 -7.07
CA VAL A 380 -8.00 -12.06 -7.71
C VAL A 380 -7.39 -10.65 -7.61
N ALA A 381 -6.88 -10.24 -6.45
CA ALA A 381 -6.22 -8.96 -6.29
C ALA A 381 -5.04 -8.83 -7.27
N GLY A 382 -4.19 -9.85 -7.36
CA GLY A 382 -3.05 -9.88 -8.28
C GLY A 382 -3.40 -9.82 -9.77
N SER A 383 -4.68 -9.99 -10.13
CA SER A 383 -5.15 -9.82 -11.52
C SER A 383 -5.52 -8.38 -11.88
N TYR A 384 -5.55 -7.46 -10.91
CA TYR A 384 -5.83 -6.05 -11.11
C TYR A 384 -4.55 -5.20 -10.95
N PRO A 385 -4.47 -4.01 -11.60
CA PRO A 385 -3.41 -3.04 -11.31
C PRO A 385 -3.39 -2.65 -9.83
N SER A 386 -2.22 -2.50 -9.22
CA SER A 386 -2.07 -2.22 -7.77
C SER A 386 -2.66 -0.88 -7.33
N ASP A 387 -2.81 0.07 -8.25
CA ASP A 387 -3.43 1.39 -8.01
C ASP A 387 -4.95 1.41 -8.28
N SER A 388 -5.53 0.30 -8.78
CA SER A 388 -6.95 0.20 -9.09
C SER A 388 -7.84 0.14 -7.85
N ARG A 389 -9.12 0.51 -8.03
CA ARG A 389 -10.12 0.40 -6.96
C ARG A 389 -10.42 -1.05 -6.63
N GLU A 390 -10.45 -1.90 -7.65
CA GLU A 390 -10.76 -3.32 -7.56
C GLU A 390 -9.71 -4.06 -6.73
N PHE A 391 -8.42 -3.72 -6.91
CA PHE A 391 -7.33 -4.23 -6.07
C PHE A 391 -7.56 -3.93 -4.59
N ARG A 392 -7.89 -2.68 -4.25
CA ARG A 392 -8.20 -2.27 -2.86
C ARG A 392 -9.41 -3.01 -2.30
N GLU A 393 -10.49 -3.06 -3.07
CA GLU A 393 -11.76 -3.64 -2.63
C GLU A 393 -11.61 -5.12 -2.24
N VAL A 394 -10.78 -5.88 -2.96
CA VAL A 394 -10.49 -7.27 -2.64
C VAL A 394 -9.89 -7.42 -1.24
N PHE A 395 -8.90 -6.59 -0.89
CA PHE A 395 -8.28 -6.63 0.43
C PHE A 395 -9.19 -6.11 1.54
N ASP A 396 -10.02 -5.10 1.26
CA ASP A 396 -11.04 -4.64 2.21
C ASP A 396 -12.08 -5.71 2.51
N ILE A 397 -12.51 -6.47 1.50
CA ILE A 397 -13.39 -7.63 1.68
C ILE A 397 -12.67 -8.72 2.50
N ALA A 398 -11.42 -9.03 2.15
CA ALA A 398 -10.62 -10.02 2.87
C ALA A 398 -10.45 -9.68 4.36
N ALA A 399 -10.16 -8.43 4.70
CA ALA A 399 -10.02 -7.99 6.08
C ALA A 399 -11.32 -8.05 6.88
N ARG A 400 -12.49 -7.90 6.24
CA ARG A 400 -13.80 -8.04 6.90
C ARG A 400 -14.18 -9.49 7.13
N LEU A 401 -13.86 -10.37 6.19
CA LEU A 401 -14.20 -11.79 6.25
C LEU A 401 -13.21 -12.61 7.09
N TYR A 402 -11.97 -12.16 7.17
CA TYR A 402 -10.89 -12.79 7.92
C TYR A 402 -10.23 -11.80 8.90
N PRO A 403 -10.99 -11.21 9.84
CA PRO A 403 -10.51 -10.11 10.69
C PRO A 403 -9.35 -10.49 11.61
N ASP A 404 -9.23 -11.77 11.96
CA ASP A 404 -8.20 -12.33 12.84
C ASP A 404 -7.05 -12.99 12.07
N SER A 405 -7.11 -13.04 10.73
CA SER A 405 -6.04 -13.61 9.92
C SER A 405 -4.86 -12.65 9.83
N GLU A 406 -3.70 -13.08 10.34
CA GLU A 406 -2.47 -12.30 10.29
C GLU A 406 -2.11 -11.93 8.83
N VAL A 407 -2.30 -12.85 7.89
CA VAL A 407 -2.03 -12.64 6.46
C VAL A 407 -2.99 -11.61 5.86
N ALA A 408 -4.29 -11.68 6.18
CA ALA A 408 -5.27 -10.70 5.70
C ALA A 408 -4.94 -9.29 6.23
N ILE A 409 -4.52 -9.20 7.50
CA ILE A 409 -4.11 -7.94 8.12
C ILE A 409 -2.90 -7.31 7.40
N VAL A 410 -1.85 -8.10 7.15
CA VAL A 410 -0.62 -7.61 6.48
C VAL A 410 -0.91 -7.12 5.07
N ASN A 411 -1.60 -7.94 4.27
CA ASN A 411 -1.85 -7.62 2.87
C ASN A 411 -2.79 -6.42 2.72
N SER A 412 -3.82 -6.32 3.57
CA SER A 412 -4.73 -5.17 3.53
C SER A 412 -4.03 -3.89 3.98
N ALA A 413 -3.13 -3.98 4.96
CA ALA A 413 -2.32 -2.84 5.36
C ALA A 413 -1.32 -2.41 4.27
N ALA A 414 -0.74 -3.35 3.52
CA ALA A 414 0.09 -3.03 2.36
C ALA A 414 -0.72 -2.25 1.31
N ALA A 415 -1.92 -2.74 0.96
CA ALA A 415 -2.82 -2.04 0.06
C ALA A 415 -3.20 -0.65 0.59
N ASP A 416 -3.49 -0.50 1.89
CA ASP A 416 -3.76 0.79 2.51
C ASP A 416 -2.56 1.76 2.37
N ILE A 417 -1.32 1.29 2.54
CA ILE A 417 -0.12 2.13 2.40
C ILE A 417 0.07 2.59 0.96
N GLU A 418 -0.10 1.72 -0.03
CA GLU A 418 -0.01 2.08 -1.46
C GLU A 418 -1.02 3.17 -1.82
N ASN A 419 -2.15 3.19 -1.11
CA ASN A 419 -3.23 4.14 -1.30
C ASN A 419 -3.21 5.33 -0.34
N LYS A 420 -2.08 5.53 0.36
CA LYS A 420 -1.85 6.65 1.29
C LYS A 420 -2.74 6.66 2.53
N ASN A 421 -3.41 5.56 2.83
CA ASN A 421 -4.23 5.36 4.03
C ASN A 421 -3.37 4.88 5.21
N TYR A 422 -2.30 5.62 5.53
CA TYR A 422 -1.29 5.18 6.49
C TYR A 422 -1.83 4.91 7.89
N THR A 423 -2.80 5.71 8.36
CA THR A 423 -3.43 5.53 9.67
C THR A 423 -4.15 4.18 9.78
N ALA A 424 -4.97 3.84 8.79
CA ALA A 424 -5.69 2.56 8.75
C ALA A 424 -4.72 1.38 8.67
N ALA A 425 -3.67 1.49 7.85
CA ALA A 425 -2.62 0.48 7.77
C ALA A 425 -1.95 0.23 9.13
N ILE A 426 -1.60 1.30 9.85
CA ILE A 426 -0.96 1.22 11.17
C ILE A 426 -1.91 0.58 12.18
N GLU A 427 -3.18 0.98 12.24
CA GLU A 427 -4.18 0.40 13.14
C GLU A 427 -4.36 -1.11 12.91
N ARG A 428 -4.39 -1.54 11.65
CA ARG A 428 -4.44 -2.96 11.27
C ARG A 428 -3.19 -3.69 11.74
N LEU A 429 -2.00 -3.21 11.36
CA LEU A 429 -0.72 -3.86 11.67
C LEU A 429 -0.43 -3.90 13.16
N LYS A 430 -0.97 -2.96 13.95
CA LYS A 430 -0.83 -2.95 15.41
C LYS A 430 -1.42 -4.19 16.09
N LYS A 431 -2.43 -4.82 15.49
CA LYS A 431 -3.02 -6.08 15.98
C LYS A 431 -2.03 -7.25 15.98
N ILE A 432 -1.02 -7.18 15.11
CA ILE A 432 0.01 -8.21 14.90
C ILE A 432 1.41 -7.63 15.08
N GLU A 433 1.56 -6.57 15.88
CA GLU A 433 2.83 -5.87 16.08
C GLU A 433 3.94 -6.78 16.67
N ASN A 434 3.60 -7.92 17.25
CA ASN A 434 4.57 -8.91 17.71
C ASN A 434 5.18 -9.75 16.58
N LYS A 435 4.77 -9.58 15.32
CA LYS A 435 5.19 -10.41 14.19
C LYS A 435 6.22 -9.70 13.30
N PRO A 436 7.34 -10.35 12.93
CA PRO A 436 8.38 -9.73 12.11
C PRO A 436 7.93 -9.13 10.78
N TYR A 437 7.03 -9.82 10.08
CA TYR A 437 6.54 -9.37 8.78
C TYR A 437 5.65 -8.12 8.86
N ALA A 438 5.10 -7.78 10.04
CA ALA A 438 4.36 -6.54 10.25
C ALA A 438 5.31 -5.32 10.36
N TRP A 439 6.54 -5.52 10.83
CA TRP A 439 7.50 -4.45 11.09
C TRP A 439 7.94 -3.72 9.83
N ASN A 440 8.13 -4.41 8.70
CA ASN A 440 8.45 -3.75 7.43
C ASN A 440 7.36 -2.76 7.04
N ASN A 441 6.11 -3.21 6.96
CA ASN A 441 4.99 -2.35 6.53
C ASN A 441 4.73 -1.22 7.55
N LEU A 442 4.89 -1.47 8.86
CA LEU A 442 4.82 -0.41 9.88
C LEU A 442 5.91 0.65 9.67
N ALA A 443 7.16 0.22 9.42
CA ALA A 443 8.26 1.13 9.19
C ALA A 443 8.02 2.01 7.95
N VAL A 444 7.58 1.40 6.84
CA VAL A 444 7.21 2.11 5.61
C VAL A 444 6.07 3.09 5.85
N ALA A 445 4.99 2.68 6.52
CA ALA A 445 3.85 3.54 6.82
C ALA A 445 4.26 4.77 7.66
N TYR A 446 5.04 4.57 8.73
CA TYR A 446 5.53 5.69 9.55
C TYR A 446 6.48 6.60 8.79
N SER A 447 7.33 6.04 7.92
CA SER A 447 8.26 6.82 7.10
C SER A 447 7.53 7.71 6.10
N LEU A 448 6.54 7.16 5.39
CA LEU A 448 5.70 7.90 4.43
C LEU A 448 4.78 8.92 5.12
N MET A 449 4.44 8.72 6.39
CA MET A 449 3.72 9.69 7.22
C MET A 449 4.64 10.77 7.80
N GLY A 450 5.96 10.70 7.58
CA GLY A 450 6.95 11.66 8.10
C GLY A 450 7.38 11.42 9.55
N ASN A 451 6.95 10.33 10.18
CA ASN A 451 7.36 9.98 11.54
C ASN A 451 8.64 9.13 11.53
N LYS A 452 9.77 9.82 11.38
CA LYS A 452 11.09 9.18 11.27
C LYS A 452 11.47 8.36 12.51
N GLU A 453 11.17 8.86 13.71
CA GLU A 453 11.52 8.17 14.96
C GLU A 453 10.87 6.79 15.06
N LYS A 454 9.56 6.70 14.78
CA LYS A 454 8.87 5.41 14.79
C LYS A 454 9.30 4.51 13.64
N ALA A 455 9.51 5.09 12.45
CA ALA A 455 10.02 4.34 11.31
C ALA A 455 11.34 3.64 11.65
N ASP A 456 12.29 4.36 12.26
CA ASP A 456 13.61 3.83 12.65
C ASP A 456 13.48 2.70 13.68
N VAL A 457 12.55 2.78 14.63
CA VAL A 457 12.28 1.69 15.59
C VAL A 457 11.85 0.42 14.88
N TYR A 458 10.90 0.50 13.95
CA TYR A 458 10.42 -0.70 13.25
C TYR A 458 11.42 -1.23 12.22
N PHE A 459 12.18 -0.36 11.55
CA PHE A 459 13.26 -0.80 10.67
C PHE A 459 14.34 -1.58 11.42
N LYS A 460 14.72 -1.14 12.64
CA LYS A 460 15.65 -1.88 13.49
C LYS A 460 15.10 -3.25 13.89
N LYS A 461 13.87 -3.30 14.40
CA LYS A 461 13.19 -4.56 14.76
C LYS A 461 13.15 -5.53 13.56
N TRP A 462 12.78 -5.03 12.39
CA TRP A 462 12.74 -5.83 11.16
C TRP A 462 14.12 -6.37 10.77
N ALA A 463 15.17 -5.54 10.83
CA ALA A 463 16.53 -5.96 10.49
C ALA A 463 17.09 -7.02 11.45
N GLU A 464 16.80 -6.90 12.74
CA GLU A 464 17.23 -7.85 13.79
C GLU A 464 16.48 -9.19 13.73
N SER A 465 15.34 -9.25 13.03
CA SER A 465 14.47 -10.43 13.00
C SER A 465 14.94 -11.57 12.10
N GLY A 466 15.98 -11.34 11.27
CA GLY A 466 16.39 -12.27 10.21
C GLY A 466 15.41 -12.36 9.02
N ALA A 467 14.21 -11.77 9.11
CA ALA A 467 13.25 -11.72 7.99
C ALA A 467 13.75 -10.88 6.79
N SER A 468 14.81 -10.08 7.00
CA SER A 468 15.54 -9.35 5.95
C SER A 468 16.24 -10.27 4.94
N GLU A 469 16.52 -11.54 5.28
CA GLU A 469 17.11 -12.52 4.35
C GLU A 469 16.14 -12.90 3.22
N SER A 470 14.84 -12.60 3.36
CA SER A 470 13.87 -12.66 2.27
C SER A 470 13.83 -11.35 1.45
N LYS A 471 14.91 -11.13 0.67
CA LYS A 471 15.01 -10.29 -0.56
C LYS A 471 14.97 -8.75 -0.47
N ILE A 472 15.20 -8.09 0.67
CA ILE A 472 15.46 -6.63 0.68
C ILE A 472 16.50 -6.32 1.75
N SER A 473 17.64 -5.75 1.38
CA SER A 473 18.68 -5.35 2.33
C SER A 473 18.34 -4.00 2.97
N TRP A 474 18.58 -3.84 4.28
CA TRP A 474 18.43 -2.59 5.05
C TRP A 474 19.09 -1.38 4.34
N LYS A 475 20.23 -1.60 3.67
CA LYS A 475 21.00 -0.55 2.98
C LYS A 475 20.31 -0.04 1.71
N GLU A 476 19.57 -0.90 1.01
CA GLU A 476 18.81 -0.52 -0.17
C GLU A 476 17.60 0.37 0.16
N ILE A 477 17.07 0.29 1.39
CA ILE A 477 15.93 1.11 1.85
C ILE A 477 16.37 2.53 2.24
N GLN A 478 17.60 2.71 2.72
CA GLN A 478 18.15 4.03 3.07
C GLN A 478 18.92 4.73 1.93
N GLY A 479 19.13 4.06 0.80
CA GLY A 479 19.88 4.62 -0.33
C GLY A 479 21.38 4.73 -0.09
N GLU A 480 21.90 4.04 0.92
CA GLU A 480 23.34 3.89 1.08
C GLU A 480 23.81 2.75 0.17
N LYS A 481 24.60 3.10 -0.85
CA LYS A 481 25.35 2.10 -1.64
C LYS A 481 26.38 1.39 -0.77
#